data_AF-A0A376MM65-F1
#
_entry.id   AF-A0A376MM65-F1
#
_cell.length_a   1.000
_cell.length_b   1.000
_cell.length_c   1.000
_cell.angle_alpha   90.00
_cell.angle_beta   90.00
_cell.angle_gamma   90.00
#
_symmetry.space_group_name_H-M   'P 1'
#
loop_
_entity.id
_entity.type
_entity.pdbx_description
1 polymer ?
#
loop_
_entity_poly.entity_id
_entity_poly.type
_entity_poly.pdbx_seq_one_letter_code
_entity_poly.pdbx_strand_id
1 'polypeptide(L)'
;MDQVRANVINPPRSFPPHIADQLALLQDKVAPFDGKLAKQQIEAAMGGLPVEAWFDDFEIKPLASASIAQVHTARLKSNGKEVVIKVIRPDICRSLKQT
;
A
#
# COMPACT_ATOMS: atom_id res chain seq x y z
N MET A 1 2.69 12.82 -28.15
CA MET A 1 2.39 11.39 -28.40
C MET A 1 3.24 10.59 -27.44
N ASP A 2 2.75 10.50 -26.22
CA ASP A 2 3.43 10.02 -25.03
C ASP A 2 3.45 8.49 -25.02
N GLN A 3 4.64 7.89 -25.13
CA GLN A 3 4.82 6.48 -24.81
C GLN A 3 5.20 6.34 -23.33
N VAL A 4 4.16 6.19 -22.50
CA VAL A 4 4.29 5.72 -21.12
C VAL A 4 4.08 4.21 -21.16
N ARG A 5 5.15 3.40 -21.20
CA ARG A 5 5.02 1.93 -21.02
C ARG A 5 6.17 1.32 -20.22
N ALA A 6 5.76 0.87 -19.03
CA ALA A 6 6.21 -0.31 -18.29
C ALA A 6 7.63 -0.33 -17.70
N ASN A 7 7.70 -0.14 -16.38
CA ASN A 7 8.72 -0.71 -15.51
C ASN A 7 8.80 -2.23 -15.71
N VAL A 8 9.82 -2.70 -16.43
CA VAL A 8 10.21 -4.11 -16.45
C VAL A 8 10.92 -4.41 -15.13
N ILE A 9 10.17 -4.92 -14.15
CA ILE A 9 10.74 -5.53 -12.95
C ILE A 9 11.12 -6.96 -13.34
N ASN A 10 12.42 -7.21 -13.51
CA ASN A 10 12.96 -8.56 -13.75
C ASN A 10 12.66 -9.47 -12.54
N PRO A 11 12.11 -10.69 -12.72
CA PRO A 11 11.99 -11.65 -11.63
C PRO A 11 13.38 -12.06 -11.12
N PRO A 12 13.54 -12.42 -9.82
CA PRO A 12 14.82 -12.81 -9.25
C PRO A 12 15.37 -14.03 -10.00
N ARG A 13 16.53 -13.84 -10.64
CA ARG A 13 17.13 -14.68 -11.67
C ARG A 13 17.74 -16.01 -11.15
N SER A 14 17.13 -16.63 -10.13
CA SER A 14 17.69 -17.80 -9.42
C SER A 14 16.77 -19.02 -9.35
N PHE A 15 15.67 -19.07 -10.09
CA PHE A 15 14.73 -20.21 -10.06
C PHE A 15 14.52 -20.84 -11.45
N PRO A 16 14.31 -22.16 -11.54
CA PRO A 16 13.91 -22.84 -12.77
C PRO A 16 12.63 -22.21 -13.37
N PRO A 17 12.44 -22.19 -14.70
CA PRO A 17 11.32 -21.48 -15.34
C PRO A 17 9.95 -21.83 -14.76
N HIS A 18 9.71 -23.11 -14.51
CA HIS A 18 8.45 -23.60 -13.93
C HIS A 18 8.18 -23.08 -12.51
N ILE A 19 9.22 -22.86 -11.70
CA ILE A 19 9.11 -22.27 -10.35
C ILE A 19 9.03 -20.75 -10.45
N ALA A 20 9.75 -20.13 -11.38
CA ALA A 20 9.71 -18.68 -11.60
C ALA A 20 8.31 -18.21 -12.04
N ASP A 21 7.63 -18.95 -12.91
CA ASP A 21 6.25 -18.65 -13.32
C ASP A 21 5.26 -18.84 -12.17
N GLN A 22 5.42 -19.89 -11.36
CA GLN A 22 4.61 -20.11 -10.15
C GLN A 22 4.86 -19.05 -9.08
N LEU A 23 6.10 -18.59 -8.91
CA LEU A 23 6.45 -17.49 -8.00
C LEU A 23 6.01 -16.13 -8.54
N ALA A 24 5.99 -15.93 -9.86
CA ALA A 24 5.43 -14.74 -10.49
C ALA A 24 3.91 -14.68 -10.31
N LEU A 25 3.21 -15.82 -10.29
CA LEU A 25 1.80 -15.92 -9.89
C LEU A 25 1.58 -15.57 -8.41
N LEU A 26 2.57 -15.81 -7.54
CA LEU A 26 2.56 -15.41 -6.13
C LEU A 26 2.93 -13.92 -5.91
N GLN A 27 3.37 -13.20 -6.95
CA GLN A 27 3.49 -11.75 -6.90
C GLN A 27 2.09 -11.14 -7.01
N ASP A 28 1.45 -10.97 -5.86
CA ASP A 28 0.11 -10.41 -5.70
C ASP A 28 0.04 -8.97 -6.24
N LYS A 29 -0.31 -8.84 -7.53
CA LYS A 29 -0.69 -7.56 -8.14
C LYS A 29 -2.15 -7.26 -7.80
N VAL A 30 -2.42 -7.00 -6.53
CA VAL A 30 -3.78 -6.67 -6.09
C VAL A 30 -4.05 -5.19 -6.30
N ALA A 31 -5.20 -4.88 -6.88
CA ALA A 31 -5.63 -3.49 -7.04
C ALA A 31 -5.79 -2.82 -5.66
N PRO A 32 -5.37 -1.55 -5.49
CA PRO A 32 -5.62 -0.81 -4.26
C PRO A 32 -7.12 -0.70 -3.99
N PHE A 33 -7.47 -0.63 -2.71
CA PHE A 33 -8.83 -0.27 -2.31
C PHE A 33 -8.99 1.25 -2.28
N ASP A 34 -10.20 1.73 -2.02
CA ASP A 34 -10.48 3.17 -2.01
C ASP A 34 -9.55 3.91 -1.05
N GLY A 35 -8.78 4.86 -1.59
CA GLY A 35 -7.85 5.69 -0.82
C GLY A 35 -8.57 6.58 0.21
N LYS A 36 -9.83 6.96 -0.03
CA LYS A 36 -10.64 7.69 0.97
C LYS A 36 -10.93 6.82 2.19
N LEU A 37 -11.24 5.54 1.96
CA LEU A 37 -11.43 4.58 3.04
C LEU A 37 -10.12 4.36 3.81
N ALA A 38 -8.99 4.31 3.11
CA ALA A 38 -7.67 4.21 3.76
C ALA A 38 -7.38 5.44 4.62
N LYS A 39 -7.64 6.64 4.10
CA LYS A 39 -7.53 7.90 4.85
C LYS A 39 -8.37 7.86 6.12
N GLN A 40 -9.65 7.48 6.03
CA GLN A 40 -10.53 7.36 7.20
C GLN A 40 -10.01 6.38 8.25
N GLN A 41 -9.45 5.24 7.83
CA GLN A 41 -8.84 4.28 8.78
C GLN A 41 -7.62 4.87 9.50
N ILE A 42 -6.78 5.61 8.79
CA ILE A 42 -5.62 6.29 9.37
C ILE A 42 -6.08 7.32 10.41
N GLU A 43 -7.06 8.16 10.05
CA GLU A 43 -7.63 9.18 10.94
C GLU A 43 -8.23 8.54 12.20
N ALA A 44 -9.00 7.47 12.03
CA ALA A 44 -9.58 6.73 13.16
C ALA A 44 -8.51 6.14 14.09
N ALA A 45 -7.42 5.60 13.54
CA ALA A 45 -6.30 5.07 14.32
C ALA A 45 -5.47 6.15 15.03
N MET A 46 -5.51 7.40 14.54
CA MET A 46 -4.74 8.53 15.04
C MET A 46 -5.57 9.54 15.85
N GLY A 47 -6.64 9.06 16.50
CA GLY A 47 -7.45 9.88 17.41
C GLY A 47 -8.56 10.69 16.74
N GLY A 48 -8.92 10.38 15.50
CA GLY A 48 -10.05 10.99 14.77
C GLY A 48 -9.77 12.37 14.18
N LEU A 49 -8.51 12.83 14.22
CA LEU A 49 -8.10 14.06 13.58
C LEU A 49 -7.81 13.83 12.09
N PRO A 50 -7.99 14.85 11.24
CA PRO A 50 -7.66 14.75 9.82
C PRO A 50 -6.18 14.43 9.61
N VAL A 51 -5.83 13.69 8.56
CA VAL A 51 -4.43 13.36 8.25
C VAL A 51 -3.56 14.61 8.09
N GLU A 52 -4.17 15.71 7.61
CA GLU A 52 -3.52 17.01 7.48
C GLU A 52 -3.11 17.62 8.83
N ALA A 53 -3.62 17.15 9.97
CA ALA A 53 -3.13 17.58 11.28
C ALA A 53 -1.72 17.03 11.58
N TRP A 54 -1.35 15.90 10.98
CA TRP A 54 -0.13 15.15 11.28
C TRP A 54 0.89 15.16 10.14
N PHE A 55 0.41 15.30 8.90
CA PHE A 55 1.21 15.20 7.69
C PHE A 55 1.05 16.41 6.76
N ASP A 56 2.11 16.79 6.06
CA ASP A 56 2.11 17.92 5.10
C ASP A 56 1.67 17.53 3.68
N ASP A 57 1.96 16.31 3.24
CA ASP A 57 1.85 15.87 1.83
C ASP A 57 1.30 14.44 1.70
N PHE A 58 0.31 14.10 2.52
CA PHE A 58 -0.34 12.79 2.44
C PHE A 58 -1.02 12.57 1.07
N GLU A 59 -0.56 11.56 0.34
CA GLU A 59 -1.13 11.14 -0.94
C GLU A 59 -2.28 10.14 -0.74
N ILE A 60 -3.49 10.52 -1.17
CA ILE A 60 -4.67 9.63 -1.15
C ILE A 60 -4.48 8.46 -2.11
N LYS A 61 -3.72 8.65 -3.19
CA LYS A 61 -3.36 7.56 -4.08
C LYS A 61 -2.25 6.73 -3.43
N PRO A 62 -2.45 5.41 -3.21
CA PRO A 62 -1.41 4.59 -2.63
C PRO A 62 -0.22 4.48 -3.58
N LEU A 63 0.97 4.48 -2.99
CA LEU A 63 2.24 4.21 -3.68
C LEU A 63 2.27 2.78 -4.21
N ALA A 64 1.80 1.84 -3.38
CA ALA A 64 1.78 0.42 -3.71
C ALA A 64 0.60 -0.28 -3.04
N SER A 65 0.21 -1.42 -3.58
CA SER A 65 -0.80 -2.28 -2.99
C SER A 65 -0.31 -3.72 -2.96
N ALA A 66 -0.68 -4.43 -1.91
CA ALA A 66 -0.40 -5.83 -1.69
C ALA A 66 -1.68 -6.55 -1.27
N SER A 67 -1.58 -7.88 -1.12
CA SER A 67 -2.69 -8.73 -0.70
C SER A 67 -3.35 -8.28 0.59
N ILE A 68 -2.55 -7.91 1.61
CA ILE A 68 -3.07 -7.62 2.95
C ILE A 68 -3.26 -6.12 3.23
N ALA A 69 -2.51 -5.28 2.55
CA ALA A 69 -2.46 -3.86 2.85
C ALA A 69 -2.12 -3.05 1.60
N GLN A 70 -2.38 -1.75 1.66
CA GLN A 70 -1.80 -0.78 0.75
C GLN A 70 -0.92 0.20 1.49
N VAL A 71 -0.06 0.87 0.72
CA VAL A 71 1.03 1.69 1.25
C VAL A 71 0.85 3.12 0.76
N HIS A 72 0.85 4.05 1.69
CA HIS A 72 0.83 5.50 1.44
C HIS A 72 2.14 6.12 1.92
N THR A 73 2.48 7.26 1.35
CA THR A 73 3.62 8.08 1.75
C THR A 73 3.11 9.41 2.29
N ALA A 74 3.84 9.95 3.25
CA ALA A 74 3.58 11.25 3.81
C ALA A 74 4.83 11.79 4.51
N ARG A 75 4.81 13.06 4.85
CA ARG A 75 5.86 13.75 5.60
C ARG A 75 5.29 14.27 6.90
N LEU A 76 5.92 13.90 8.01
CA LEU A 76 5.51 14.31 9.35
C LEU A 76 5.68 15.81 9.54
N LYS A 77 4.62 16.48 10.03
CA LYS A 77 4.65 17.90 10.37
C LYS A 77 5.59 18.24 11.52
N SER A 78 5.78 17.31 12.46
CA SER A 78 6.54 17.54 13.68
C SER A 78 8.04 17.71 13.45
N ASN A 79 8.59 17.03 12.44
CA ASN A 79 10.04 16.99 12.21
C ASN A 79 10.44 16.93 10.73
N GLY A 80 9.47 17.00 9.80
CA GLY A 80 9.70 16.96 8.36
C GLY A 80 10.17 15.61 7.82
N LYS A 81 10.13 14.53 8.61
CA LYS A 81 10.58 13.20 8.14
C LYS A 81 9.56 12.55 7.23
N GLU A 82 10.04 11.97 6.14
CA GLU A 82 9.25 11.10 5.27
C GLU A 82 8.92 9.78 5.98
N VAL A 83 7.67 9.37 5.88
CA VAL A 83 7.14 8.15 6.48
C VAL A 83 6.31 7.35 5.49
N VAL A 84 6.27 6.05 5.75
CA VAL A 84 5.48 5.09 4.99
C VAL A 84 4.38 4.55 5.89
N ILE A 85 3.14 4.69 5.45
CA ILE A 85 1.94 4.32 6.20
C ILE A 85 1.34 3.09 5.53
N LYS A 86 1.29 1.97 6.25
CA LYS A 86 0.66 0.73 5.78
C LYS A 86 -0.75 0.65 6.33
N VAL A 87 -1.74 0.51 5.45
CA VAL A 87 -3.16 0.42 5.80
C VAL A 87 -3.69 -0.94 5.41
N ILE A 88 -4.16 -1.69 6.39
CA ILE A 88 -4.68 -3.06 6.21
C ILE A 88 -6.03 -2.98 5.47
N ARG A 89 -6.27 -3.91 4.54
CA ARG A 89 -7.56 -3.98 3.85
C ARG A 89 -8.68 -4.26 4.86
N PRO A 90 -9.79 -3.51 4.81
CA PRO A 90 -10.89 -3.67 5.77
C PRO A 90 -11.49 -5.08 5.77
N ASP A 91 -11.52 -5.73 4.60
CA ASP A 91 -12.12 -7.05 4.43
C ASP A 91 -11.35 -8.18 5.14
N ILE A 92 -10.07 -7.96 5.46
CA ILE A 92 -9.20 -8.98 6.07
C ILE A 92 -9.42 -9.09 7.57
N CYS A 93 -9.79 -7.99 8.22
CA CYS A 93 -10.03 -7.96 9.66
C CYS A 93 -11.22 -8.86 10.08
N ARG A 94 -12.11 -9.24 9.16
CA ARG A 94 -13.19 -10.22 9.46
C ARG A 94 -12.64 -11.62 9.74
N SER A 95 -11.47 -11.97 9.21
CA SER A 95 -10.89 -13.32 9.33
C SER A 95 -9.96 -13.52 10.54
N LEU A 96 -9.70 -12.47 11.34
CA LEU A 96 -8.76 -12.53 12.47
C LEU A 96 -9.42 -12.52 13.86
N LYS A 97 -10.77 -12.57 13.94
CA LYS A 97 -11.54 -12.63 15.20
C LYS A 97 -12.17 -14.01 15.49
N GLN A 98 -11.48 -15.09 15.15
CA GLN A 98 -11.81 -16.42 15.67
C GLN A 98 -10.56 -17.01 16.29
N THR A 99 -10.38 -16.83 17.61
CA THR A 99 -10.12 -17.86 18.63
C THR A 99 -10.05 -17.17 19.98
#